data_AF-A0A4V1IYR5-F1
#
_entry.id   AF-A0A4V1IYR5-F1
#
_cell.length_a   1.000
_cell.length_b   1.000
_cell.length_c   1.000
_cell.angle_alpha   90.00
_cell.angle_beta   90.00
_cell.angle_gamma   90.00
#
_symmetry.space_group_name_H-M   'P 1'
#
loop_
_entity.id
_entity.type
_entity.pdbx_description
1 polymer ?
#
loop_
_entity_poly.entity_id
_entity_poly.type
_entity_poly.pdbx_seq_one_letter_code
_entity_poly.pdbx_strand_id
1 'polypeptide(L)' 'PPANDPWDRVESWRRHPVFSFKNQVRNLFPGLGIATVAFAAYCTWEHFSQQNDHSSH' A
#
# COMPACT_ATOMS: atom_id res chain seq x y z
N PRO A 1 15.23 -22.40 -0.66
CA PRO A 1 16.34 -23.03 -1.40
C PRO A 1 17.43 -23.54 -0.45
N PRO A 2 18.14 -24.63 -0.78
CA PRO A 2 19.34 -25.02 -0.06
C PRO A 2 20.35 -23.86 -0.10
N ALA A 3 21.10 -23.68 0.98
CA ALA A 3 21.96 -22.50 1.17
C ALA A 3 23.07 -22.36 0.11
N ASN A 4 23.38 -23.43 -0.63
CA ASN A 4 24.44 -23.47 -1.63
C ASN A 4 23.97 -24.23 -2.88
N ASP A 5 22.95 -23.69 -3.54
CA ASP A 5 22.48 -24.20 -4.82
C ASP A 5 23.51 -23.88 -5.93
N PRO A 6 24.14 -24.89 -6.57
CA PRO A 6 25.13 -24.66 -7.63
C PRO A 6 24.52 -24.07 -8.90
N TRP A 7 23.20 -24.15 -9.07
CA TRP A 7 22.49 -23.66 -10.24
C TRP A 7 21.93 -22.24 -10.06
N ASP A 8 22.01 -21.65 -8.86
CA ASP A 8 21.40 -20.35 -8.55
C ASP A 8 21.77 -19.23 -9.55
N ARG A 9 23.00 -19.24 -10.05
CA ARG A 9 23.48 -18.33 -11.11
C ARG A 9 22.81 -18.61 -12.46
N VAL A 10 22.58 -19.87 -12.80
CA VAL A 10 21.94 -20.32 -14.03
C VAL A 10 20.44 -20.05 -13.99
N GLU A 11 19.74 -20.19 -12.86
CA GLU A 11 18.32 -19.81 -12.77
C GLU A 11 18.10 -18.30 -12.56
N SER A 12 19.15 -17.51 -12.33
CA SER A 12 19.02 -16.07 -12.05
C SER A 12 18.31 -15.29 -13.16
N TRP A 13 18.45 -15.68 -14.43
CA TRP A 13 17.76 -15.02 -15.55
C TRP A 13 16.23 -15.16 -15.48
N ARG A 14 15.70 -16.20 -14.82
CA ARG A 14 14.25 -16.37 -14.60
C ARG A 14 13.74 -15.52 -13.45
N ARG A 15 14.62 -15.15 -12.51
CA ARG A 15 14.27 -14.41 -11.30
C ARG A 15 14.26 -12.92 -11.60
N HIS A 16 13.22 -12.47 -12.29
CA HIS A 16 13.07 -11.05 -12.58
C HIS A 16 12.38 -10.33 -11.41
N PRO A 17 12.91 -9.18 -10.94
CA PRO A 17 12.34 -8.44 -9.80
C PRO A 17 10.89 -7.96 -10.04
N VAL A 18 10.47 -7.79 -11.31
CA VAL A 18 9.08 -7.42 -11.66
C VAL A 18 8.08 -8.51 -11.25
N PHE A 19 8.48 -9.78 -11.30
CA PHE A 19 7.61 -10.91 -10.91
C PHE A 19 7.71 -11.26 -9.42
N SER A 20 8.46 -10.48 -8.63
CA SER A 20 8.52 -10.69 -7.19
C SER A 20 7.16 -10.46 -6.53
N PHE A 21 6.79 -11.31 -5.58
CA PHE A 21 5.58 -11.15 -4.77
C PHE A 21 5.45 -9.74 -4.17
N LYS A 22 6.56 -9.17 -3.70
CA LYS A 22 6.57 -7.81 -3.14
C LYS A 22 6.12 -6.76 -4.17
N ASN A 23 6.54 -6.92 -5.43
CA ASN A 23 6.16 -5.99 -6.50
C ASN A 23 4.69 -6.18 -6.90
N GLN A 24 4.18 -7.40 -6.85
CA GLN A 24 2.76 -7.70 -7.09
C GLN A 24 1.86 -7.11 -5.98
N VAL A 25 2.24 -7.26 -4.71
CA VAL A 25 1.49 -6.71 -3.56
C VAL A 25 1.40 -5.17 -3.63
N ARG A 26 2.49 -4.51 -4.02
CA ARG A 26 2.51 -3.04 -4.15
C ARG A 26 1.57 -2.52 -5.24
N ASN A 27 1.31 -3.33 -6.27
CA ASN A 27 0.42 -2.99 -7.38
C ASN A 27 -1.02 -3.50 -7.19
N LEU A 28 -1.32 -4.21 -6.10
CA LEU A 28 -2.63 -4.83 -5.89
C LEU A 28 -3.76 -3.80 -5.74
N PHE A 29 -3.44 -2.62 -5.21
CA PHE A 29 -4.41 -1.56 -4.94
C PHE A 29 -3.99 -0.23 -5.57
N PRO A 30 -4.14 -0.09 -6.90
CA PRO A 30 -3.90 1.19 -7.55
C PRO A 30 -4.88 2.21 -6.98
N GLY A 31 -4.35 3.21 -6.27
CA GLY A 31 -5.15 4.30 -5.72
C GLY A 31 -5.62 4.15 -4.28
N LEU A 32 -5.22 3.10 -3.54
CA LEU A 32 -5.54 3.03 -2.10
C LEU A 32 -5.00 4.26 -1.35
N GLY A 33 -3.80 4.74 -1.71
CA GLY A 33 -3.22 5.92 -1.09
C GLY A 33 -4.09 7.18 -1.23
N ILE A 34 -4.55 7.48 -2.45
CA ILE A 34 -5.41 8.66 -2.68
C ILE A 34 -6.77 8.49 -2.03
N ALA A 35 -7.33 7.28 -2.02
CA ALA A 35 -8.61 6.98 -1.39
C ALA A 35 -8.54 7.19 0.12
N THR A 36 -7.48 6.69 0.78
CA THR A 36 -7.27 6.88 2.22
C THR A 36 -7.10 8.37 2.58
N VAL A 37 -6.36 9.14 1.78
CA VAL A 37 -6.20 10.58 2.00
C VAL A 37 -7.53 11.32 1.85
N ALA A 38 -8.28 11.06 0.78
CA ALA A 38 -9.57 11.68 0.55
C ALA A 38 -10.58 11.34 1.67
N PHE A 39 -10.61 10.07 2.09
CA PHE A 39 -11.45 9.62 3.19
C PHE A 39 -11.09 10.32 4.51
N ALA A 40 -9.81 10.39 4.85
CA ALA A 40 -9.37 11.08 6.07
C ALA A 40 -9.68 12.58 6.04
N ALA A 41 -9.51 13.24 4.89
CA ALA A 41 -9.89 14.64 4.71
C ALA A 41 -11.39 14.85 4.91
N TYR A 42 -12.23 13.95 4.41
CA TYR A 42 -13.67 14.00 4.61
C TYR A 42 -14.06 13.78 6.08
N CYS A 43 -13.50 12.75 6.74
CA CYS A 43 -13.78 12.49 8.16
C CYS A 43 -13.34 13.65 9.06
N THR A 44 -12.19 14.26 8.78
CA THR A 44 -11.74 15.43 9.56
C THR A 44 -12.65 16.61 9.33
N TRP A 45 -13.07 16.88 8.08
CA TRP A 45 -14.04 17.94 7.78
C TRP A 45 -15.35 17.76 8.57
N GLU A 46 -15.94 16.57 8.54
CA GLU A 46 -17.17 16.26 9.28
C GLU A 46 -16.97 16.37 10.80
N HIS A 47 -15.87 15.83 11.32
CA HIS A 47 -15.56 15.87 12.75
C HIS A 47 -15.35 17.30 13.28
N PHE A 48 -14.62 18.15 12.53
CA PHE A 48 -14.45 19.54 12.90
C PHE A 48 -15.74 20.35 12.74
N SER A 49 -16.55 20.07 11.70
CA SER A 49 -17.87 20.69 11.55
C SER A 49 -18.79 20.37 12.73
N GLN A 50 -18.91 19.09 13.13
CA GLN A 50 -19.75 18.68 14.25
C GLN A 50 -19.25 19.23 15.61
N GLN A 51 -17.93 19.34 15.82
CA GLN A 51 -17.39 19.95 17.05
C GLN A 51 -17.78 21.42 17.20
N ASN A 52 -17.85 22.17 16.11
CA ASN A 52 -18.28 23.57 16.17
C ASN A 52 -19.78 23.68 16.53
N ASP A 53 -20.63 22.78 16.03
CA ASP A 53 -22.07 22.76 16.31
C ASP A 53 -22.41 22.34 17.76
N HIS A 54 -21.60 21.47 18.38
CA HIS A 54 -21.77 21.05 19.79
C HIS A 54 -21.21 22.04 20.81
N SER A 55 -20.51 23.09 20.37
CA SER A 55 -20.02 24.16 21.25
C SER A 55 -21.03 25.30 21.46
N SER A 56 -22.19 25.23 20.79
CA SER A 56 -23.29 26.21 20.88
C SER A 56 -24.46 25.80 21.77
N HIS A 57 -24.33 24.74 22.58
CA HIS A 57 -25.28 24.39 23.64
C HIS A 57 -24.62 24.32 25.02
#